data_AF-A0A3E0IA65-F1
#
_entry.id   AF-A0A3E0IA65-F1
#
_cell.length_a   1.000
_cell.length_b   1.000
_cell.length_c   1.000
_cell.angle_alpha   90.00
_cell.angle_beta   90.00
_cell.angle_gamma   90.00
#
_symmetry.space_group_name_H-M   'P 1'
#
loop_
_entity.id
_entity.type
_entity.pdbx_description
1 polymer ?
#
loop_
_entity_poly.entity_id
_entity_poly.type
_entity_poly.pdbx_seq_one_letter_code
_entity_poly.pdbx_strand_id
1 'polypeptide(L)'
;MAIGDSMSQFRSDVDAAVARGGRAAAEARARSAATKGKTRELAGKIRARQEHPQPGDLTSPGMRRAATSFRNDEGLPVERLPEGTELLAPIGSTTPSSPKPPVTGSRRPLPSDDDEDFSQKGILYRG
;
A
#
# COMPACT_ATOMS: atom_id res chain seq x y z
N MET A 1 -3.15 30.36 40.10
CA MET A 1 -2.23 29.77 39.11
C MET A 1 -1.64 30.91 38.32
N ALA A 2 -0.33 31.15 38.40
CA ALA A 2 0.29 32.24 37.67
C ALA A 2 0.40 31.86 36.18
N ILE A 3 0.15 32.80 35.27
CA ILE A 3 0.19 32.59 33.81
C ILE A 3 1.53 31.99 33.35
N GLY A 4 2.62 32.29 34.08
CA GLY A 4 3.96 31.73 33.83
C GLY A 4 4.04 30.20 33.99
N ASP A 5 3.37 29.64 35.00
CA ASP A 5 3.40 28.19 35.29
C ASP A 5 2.62 27.39 34.24
N SER A 6 1.49 27.94 33.77
CA SER A 6 0.74 27.32 32.67
C SER A 6 1.52 27.33 31.35
N MET A 7 2.30 28.38 31.09
CA MET A 7 3.10 28.48 29.87
C MET A 7 4.32 27.56 29.88
N SER A 8 4.95 27.35 31.05
CA SER A 8 6.05 26.39 31.18
C SER A 8 5.56 24.94 31.02
N GLN A 9 4.44 24.60 31.64
CA GLN A 9 3.82 23.28 31.48
C GLN A 9 3.46 23.01 30.02
N PHE A 10 2.81 23.97 29.36
CA PHE A 10 2.45 23.84 27.95
C PHE A 10 3.66 23.58 27.05
N ARG A 11 4.76 24.33 27.24
CA ARG A 11 6.01 24.11 26.48
C ARG A 11 6.57 22.71 26.72
N SER A 12 6.61 22.26 27.98
CA SER A 12 7.07 20.92 28.32
C SER A 12 6.21 19.83 27.67
N ASP A 13 4.89 20.01 27.62
CA ASP A 13 3.97 19.06 27.01
C ASP A 13 4.15 18.99 25.50
N VAL A 14 4.34 20.15 24.85
CA VAL A 14 4.66 20.24 23.42
C VAL A 14 5.98 19.55 23.11
N ASP A 15 7.04 19.82 23.88
CA ASP A 15 8.35 19.18 23.69
C ASP A 15 8.26 17.66 23.87
N ALA A 16 7.53 17.19 24.89
CA ALA A 16 7.28 15.77 25.11
C ALA A 16 6.49 15.12 23.96
N ALA A 17 5.48 15.83 23.43
CA ALA A 17 4.69 15.38 22.29
C ALA A 17 5.53 15.28 21.01
N VAL A 18 6.36 16.28 20.73
CA VAL A 18 7.29 16.28 19.59
C VAL A 18 8.30 15.15 19.71
N ALA A 19 8.90 14.94 20.88
CA ALA A 19 9.82 13.83 21.11
C ALA A 19 9.14 12.46 20.93
N ARG A 20 7.89 12.31 21.38
CA ARG A 20 7.10 11.08 21.15
C ARG A 20 6.82 10.88 19.66
N GLY A 21 6.38 11.93 18.97
CA GLY A 21 6.14 11.89 17.52
C GLY A 21 7.41 11.54 16.73
N GLY A 22 8.55 12.13 17.10
CA GLY A 22 9.84 11.84 16.49
C GLY A 22 10.23 10.37 16.63
N ARG A 23 10.05 9.78 17.82
CA ARG A 23 10.29 8.34 18.06
C ARG A 23 9.35 7.46 17.24
N ALA A 24 8.05 7.75 17.25
CA ALA A 24 7.06 7.00 16.46
C ALA A 24 7.38 7.05 14.96
N ALA A 25 7.77 8.22 14.44
CA ALA A 25 8.18 8.38 13.05
C ALA A 25 9.46 7.59 12.73
N ALA A 26 10.45 7.60 13.63
CA ALA A 26 11.68 6.82 13.47
C ALA A 26 11.38 5.31 13.44
N GLU A 27 10.53 4.81 14.35
CA GLU A 27 10.09 3.41 14.35
C GLU A 27 9.34 3.03 13.08
N ALA A 28 8.42 3.88 12.63
CA ALA A 28 7.69 3.65 11.38
C ALA A 28 8.65 3.55 10.19
N ARG A 29 9.61 4.47 10.08
CA ARG A 29 10.65 4.44 9.04
C ARG A 29 11.48 3.16 9.11
N ALA A 30 11.88 2.73 10.31
CA ALA A 30 12.64 1.50 10.51
C ALA A 30 11.85 0.27 10.06
N ARG A 31 10.55 0.17 10.43
CA ARG A 31 9.66 -0.90 9.97
C ARG A 31 9.50 -0.89 8.45
N SER A 32 9.26 0.29 7.84
CA SER A 32 9.17 0.41 6.39
C SER A 32 10.46 0.00 5.68
N ALA A 33 11.62 0.39 6.21
CA ALA A 33 12.91 0.01 5.66
C ALA A 33 13.13 -1.51 5.73
N ALA A 34 12.80 -2.12 6.87
CA ALA A 34 12.89 -3.58 7.05
C ALA A 34 11.98 -4.33 6.07
N THR A 35 10.73 -3.90 5.89
CA THR A 35 9.81 -4.50 4.92
C THR A 35 10.35 -4.34 3.50
N LYS A 36 10.83 -3.15 3.10
CA LYS A 36 11.43 -2.93 1.79
C LYS A 36 12.62 -3.86 1.53
N GLY A 37 13.48 -4.06 2.54
CA GLY A 37 14.60 -5.00 2.47
C GLY A 37 14.14 -6.42 2.20
N LYS A 38 13.21 -6.93 3.02
CA LYS A 38 12.62 -8.28 2.89
C LYS A 38 11.92 -8.47 1.53
N THR A 39 11.16 -7.48 1.08
CA THR A 39 10.49 -7.53 -0.23
C THR A 39 11.50 -7.58 -1.37
N ARG A 40 12.58 -6.79 -1.30
CA ARG A 40 13.64 -6.82 -2.33
C ARG A 40 14.34 -8.18 -2.36
N GLU A 41 14.63 -8.76 -1.21
CA GLU A 41 15.23 -10.09 -1.09
C GLU A 41 14.30 -11.17 -1.69
N LEU A 42 13.03 -11.18 -1.29
CA LEU A 42 12.03 -12.12 -1.81
C LEU A 42 11.86 -11.98 -3.33
N ALA A 43 11.78 -10.76 -3.85
CA ALA A 43 11.72 -10.51 -5.29
C ALA A 43 12.97 -11.02 -6.01
N GLY A 44 14.15 -10.91 -5.39
CA GLY A 44 15.39 -11.51 -5.89
C GLY A 44 15.30 -13.04 -5.97
N LYS A 45 14.83 -13.69 -4.91
CA LYS A 45 14.64 -15.15 -4.84
C LYS A 45 13.65 -15.66 -5.90
N ILE A 46 12.51 -14.97 -6.05
CA ILE A 46 11.51 -15.32 -7.07
C ILE A 46 12.09 -15.16 -8.49
N ARG A 47 12.82 -14.07 -8.76
CA ARG A 47 13.47 -13.85 -10.07
C ARG A 47 14.52 -14.93 -10.37
N ALA A 48 15.25 -15.37 -9.36
CA ALA A 48 16.20 -16.47 -9.44
C ALA A 48 15.54 -17.86 -9.48
N ARG A 49 14.20 -17.94 -9.42
CA ARG A 49 13.42 -19.19 -9.33
C ARG A 49 13.82 -20.08 -8.13
N GLN A 50 14.19 -19.45 -7.02
CA GLN A 50 14.60 -20.13 -5.79
C GLN A 50 13.45 -20.27 -4.79
N GLU A 51 12.40 -19.46 -4.93
CA GLU A 51 11.21 -19.49 -4.09
C GLU A 51 9.97 -19.66 -4.97
N HIS A 52 9.09 -20.56 -4.55
CA HIS A 52 7.83 -20.87 -5.23
C HIS A 52 6.68 -20.88 -4.21
N PRO A 53 5.55 -20.22 -4.51
CA PRO A 53 4.39 -20.25 -3.62
C PRO A 53 3.92 -21.67 -3.35
N GLN A 54 3.67 -21.97 -2.08
CA GLN A 54 3.15 -23.26 -1.64
C GLN A 54 1.64 -23.19 -1.40
N PRO A 55 0.92 -24.33 -1.37
CA PRO A 55 -0.51 -24.35 -1.06
C PRO A 55 -0.88 -23.67 0.27
N GLY A 56 0.03 -23.72 1.26
CA GLY A 56 -0.15 -23.06 2.56
C GLY A 56 -0.03 -21.53 2.51
N ASP A 57 0.61 -20.97 1.49
CA ASP A 57 0.76 -19.52 1.30
C ASP A 57 -0.47 -18.89 0.63
N LEU A 58 -1.39 -19.72 0.13
CA LEU A 58 -2.60 -19.26 -0.52
C LEU A 58 -3.55 -18.60 0.49
N THR A 59 -4.17 -17.50 0.08
CA THR A 59 -5.28 -16.91 0.82
C THR A 59 -6.36 -17.96 1.05
N SER A 60 -6.75 -18.13 2.33
CA SER A 60 -7.74 -19.13 2.70
C SER A 60 -9.07 -18.93 1.96
N PRO A 61 -9.80 -20.01 1.61
CA PRO A 61 -11.08 -19.90 0.92
C PRO A 61 -12.12 -19.06 1.70
N GLY A 62 -12.09 -19.14 3.04
CA GLY A 62 -12.97 -18.34 3.91
C GLY A 62 -12.69 -16.85 3.80
N MET A 63 -11.42 -16.44 3.80
CA MET A 63 -11.02 -15.05 3.65
C MET A 63 -11.35 -14.50 2.27
N ARG A 64 -11.18 -15.30 1.20
CA ARG A 64 -11.62 -14.92 -0.15
C ARG A 64 -13.12 -14.66 -0.20
N ARG A 65 -13.93 -15.56 0.35
CA ARG A 65 -15.39 -15.39 0.41
C ARG A 65 -15.80 -14.13 1.19
N ALA A 66 -15.18 -13.90 2.34
CA ALA A 66 -15.45 -12.72 3.15
C ALA A 66 -15.08 -11.41 2.41
N ALA A 67 -13.96 -11.39 1.68
CA ALA A 67 -13.58 -10.25 0.86
C ALA A 67 -14.57 -10.03 -0.30
N THR A 68 -15.02 -11.10 -0.95
CA THR A 68 -16.03 -11.03 -2.01
C THR A 68 -17.37 -10.50 -1.50
N SER A 69 -17.86 -10.99 -0.35
CA SER A 69 -19.12 -10.51 0.22
C SER A 69 -19.03 -9.03 0.58
N PHE A 70 -17.97 -8.63 1.27
CA PHE A 70 -17.74 -7.22 1.62
C PHE A 70 -17.76 -6.32 0.38
N ARG A 71 -17.08 -6.72 -0.71
CA ARG A 71 -17.07 -5.93 -1.95
C ARG A 71 -18.46 -5.84 -2.57
N ASN A 72 -19.23 -6.93 -2.57
CA ASN A 72 -20.60 -6.89 -3.08
C ASN A 72 -21.50 -5.96 -2.24
N ASP A 73 -21.36 -6.02 -0.91
CA ASP A 73 -22.14 -5.21 0.03
C ASP A 73 -21.84 -3.71 -0.14
N GLU A 74 -20.58 -3.36 -0.41
CA GLU A 74 -20.13 -1.98 -0.66
C GLU A 74 -20.28 -1.53 -2.13
N GLY A 75 -20.90 -2.37 -2.99
CA GLY A 75 -21.03 -2.07 -4.41
C GLY A 75 -19.70 -1.96 -5.18
N LEU A 76 -18.63 -2.52 -4.63
CA LEU A 76 -17.30 -2.55 -5.23
C LEU A 76 -17.19 -3.69 -6.27
N PRO A 77 -16.56 -3.46 -7.43
CA PRO A 77 -16.42 -4.49 -8.45
C PRO A 77 -15.70 -5.74 -7.95
N VAL A 78 -16.22 -6.94 -8.21
CA VAL A 78 -15.51 -8.20 -7.93
C VAL A 78 -15.08 -8.82 -9.25
N GLU A 79 -13.76 -8.85 -9.49
CA GLU A 79 -13.19 -9.57 -10.63
C GLU A 79 -13.26 -11.09 -10.40
N ARG A 80 -13.63 -11.84 -11.43
CA ARG A 80 -13.52 -13.31 -11.41
C ARG A 80 -12.09 -13.70 -11.72
N LEU A 81 -11.31 -13.94 -10.67
CA LEU A 81 -9.93 -14.42 -10.76
C LEU A 81 -9.90 -15.95 -10.64
N PRO A 82 -8.85 -16.60 -11.15
CA PRO A 82 -8.63 -18.04 -10.93
C PRO A 82 -8.59 -18.38 -9.45
N GLU A 83 -9.01 -19.59 -9.10
CA GLU A 83 -8.91 -20.07 -7.74
C GLU A 83 -7.45 -20.27 -7.33
N GLY A 84 -7.12 -20.11 -6.04
CA GLY A 84 -5.73 -20.19 -5.58
C GLY A 84 -5.02 -21.50 -5.94
N THR A 85 -5.75 -22.62 -5.99
CA THR A 85 -5.23 -23.93 -6.42
C THR A 85 -4.93 -23.99 -7.92
N GLU A 86 -5.68 -23.25 -8.73
CA GLU A 86 -5.45 -23.14 -10.17
C GLU A 86 -4.18 -22.33 -10.47
N LEU A 87 -3.84 -21.36 -9.61
CA LEU A 87 -2.60 -20.58 -9.73
C LEU A 87 -1.33 -21.41 -9.50
N LEU A 88 -1.44 -22.51 -8.75
CA LEU A 88 -0.33 -23.43 -8.48
C LEU A 88 -0.26 -24.58 -9.49
N ALA A 89 -1.24 -24.69 -10.40
CA ALA A 89 -1.25 -25.77 -11.37
C ALA A 89 -0.06 -25.62 -12.35
N PRO A 90 0.58 -26.73 -12.75
CA PRO A 90 1.63 -26.69 -13.76
C PRO A 90 1.08 -26.05 -15.05
N ILE A 91 1.89 -25.23 -15.72
CA ILE A 91 1.53 -24.40 -16.89
C ILE A 91 0.95 -25.19 -18.09
N GLY A 92 0.89 -26.53 -18.03
CA GLY A 92 0.26 -27.38 -19.03
C GLY A 92 -1.25 -27.59 -18.91
N SER A 93 -1.92 -27.13 -17.84
CA SER A 93 -3.34 -27.45 -17.59
C SER A 93 -4.35 -26.30 -17.80
N THR A 94 -3.90 -25.13 -18.23
CA THR A 94 -4.80 -24.01 -18.52
C THR A 94 -4.93 -23.81 -20.03
N THR A 95 -6.14 -23.95 -20.56
CA THR A 95 -6.51 -23.44 -21.88
C THR A 95 -6.03 -21.99 -22.02
N PRO A 96 -5.44 -21.60 -23.17
CA PRO A 96 -4.96 -20.24 -23.34
C PRO A 96 -6.15 -19.28 -23.21
N SER A 97 -6.17 -18.50 -22.13
CA SER A 97 -7.05 -17.33 -22.03
C SER A 97 -6.78 -16.47 -23.24
N SER A 98 -7.81 -16.20 -24.04
CA SER A 98 -7.73 -15.34 -25.22
C SER A 98 -6.99 -14.04 -24.88
N PRO A 99 -6.14 -13.51 -25.77
CA PRO A 99 -5.44 -12.27 -25.53
C PRO A 99 -6.44 -11.18 -25.15
N LYS A 100 -6.28 -10.62 -23.95
CA LYS A 100 -7.09 -9.52 -23.46
C LYS A 100 -7.03 -8.39 -24.50
N PRO A 101 -8.16 -7.88 -25.02
CA PRO A 101 -8.12 -6.72 -25.90
C PRO A 101 -7.38 -5.58 -25.17
N PRO A 102 -6.61 -4.74 -25.90
CA PRO A 102 -5.92 -3.62 -25.28
C PRO A 102 -6.95 -2.81 -24.51
N VAL A 103 -6.65 -2.55 -23.23
CA VAL A 103 -7.46 -1.69 -22.38
C VAL A 103 -7.48 -0.32 -23.04
N THR A 104 -8.56 0.01 -23.74
CA THR A 104 -8.90 1.37 -24.20
C THR A 104 -9.44 2.19 -23.03
N GLY A 105 -8.84 2.02 -21.85
CA GLY A 105 -8.96 2.95 -20.74
C GLY A 105 -7.81 3.92 -20.90
N SER A 106 -8.15 5.17 -21.21
CA SER A 106 -7.24 6.31 -21.24
C SER A 106 -6.17 6.15 -20.15
N ARG A 107 -4.91 5.86 -20.57
CA ARG A 107 -3.77 6.11 -19.69
C ARG A 107 -3.84 7.60 -19.41
N ARG A 108 -4.29 7.97 -18.21
CA ARG A 108 -3.95 9.29 -17.70
C ARG A 108 -2.43 9.41 -17.89
N PRO A 109 -1.94 10.46 -18.56
CA PRO A 109 -0.51 10.69 -18.66
C PRO A 109 0.08 10.55 -17.25
N LEU A 110 1.24 9.87 -17.13
CA LEU A 110 2.05 10.04 -15.94
C LEU A 110 2.17 11.55 -15.73
N PRO A 111 1.83 12.11 -14.54
CA PRO A 111 2.21 13.48 -14.26
C PRO A 111 3.73 13.54 -14.50
N SER A 112 4.10 14.42 -15.43
CA SER A 112 5.46 14.88 -15.63
C SER A 112 6.04 15.23 -14.25
N ASP A 113 7.31 14.91 -14.03
CA ASP A 113 8.13 15.29 -12.86
C ASP A 113 8.30 16.83 -12.74
N ASP A 114 7.31 17.62 -13.15
CA ASP A 114 7.26 19.08 -13.01
C ASP A 114 6.50 19.40 -11.72
N ASP A 115 7.14 19.07 -10.60
CA ASP A 115 6.70 19.42 -9.25
C ASP A 115 6.92 20.93 -8.94
N GLU A 116 6.54 21.82 -9.86
CA GLU A 116 6.55 23.29 -9.68
C GLU A 116 5.29 23.81 -8.93
N ASP A 117 4.36 22.93 -8.54
CA ASP A 117 3.04 23.33 -8.03
C ASP A 117 2.92 23.36 -6.48
N PHE A 118 4.04 23.44 -5.76
CA PHE A 118 4.06 23.83 -4.33
C PHE A 118 4.60 25.24 -4.09
N SER A 119 4.43 26.15 -5.04
CA SER A 119 4.61 27.57 -4.75
C SER A 119 3.39 28.13 -4.00
N GLN A 120 3.55 28.43 -2.71
CA GLN A 120 2.54 29.02 -1.79
C GLN A 120 1.90 30.34 -2.28
N LYS A 121 2.23 30.84 -3.47
CA LYS A 121 1.74 32.11 -4.01
C LYS A 121 0.30 32.04 -4.57
N GLY A 122 -0.26 30.85 -4.80
CA GLY A 122 -1.58 30.69 -5.42
C GLY A 122 -2.80 30.70 -4.48
N ILE A 123 -2.61 30.53 -3.17
CA ILE A 123 -3.73 30.38 -2.21
C ILE A 123 -4.30 31.76 -1.78
N LEU A 124 -3.60 32.87 -2.04
CA LEU A 124 -4.01 34.19 -1.54
C LEU A 124 -4.85 35.05 -2.51
N TYR A 125 -5.14 34.59 -3.74
CA TYR A 125 -5.85 35.38 -4.76
C TYR A 125 -7.09 34.70 -5.36
N ARG A 126 -7.74 33.81 -4.61
CA ARG A 126 -9.16 33.46 -4.83
C ARG A 126 -9.97 33.83 -3.59
N GLY A 127 -10.20 35.13 -3.45
CA GLY A 127 -11.45 35.66 -2.91
C GLY A 127 -12.46 35.81 -4.04
#